data_AF-S7QAL3-F1
#
_entry.id   AF-S7QAL3-F1
#
_cell.length_a   1.000
_cell.length_b   1.000
_cell.length_c   1.000
_cell.angle_alpha   90.00
_cell.angle_beta   90.00
_cell.angle_gamma   90.00
#
_symmetry.space_group_name_H-M   'P 1'
#
loop_
_entity.id
_entity.type
_entity.pdbx_description
1 polymer ?
#
loop_
_entity_poly.entity_id
_entity_poly.type
_entity_poly.pdbx_seq_one_letter_code
_entity_poly.pdbx_strand_id
1 'polypeptide(L)'
;MTLQGRKSRGTDLHSKTAATVGISREHAKVFNYGRIYGAGQPFAERLLMQFNHRLTSQEAAEKAQQMYAVTKGLRRYRLSDEGEWLVRQLHIPVERTEDGCVSLQDLRKVQREASRKSRGKKWNVVAERMWTGGTESEMFNKLESIATADEPRTPVLGCRISRALEPSVAQGEFMTSRVNWVVQSSAVDYLHLMLVAMKWLFEEFAIDGRFCISIHDEVRYLVREEDRYRAALALQITNLLTRCMFAYKLGLNDLPQSVAFFSAVDIDRCLRKEVTMDCKTPSNPTGMERRYGVPQGEALDIYQVLELTKGSLERRGRPGP
;
A
#
# COMPACT_ATOMS: atom_id res chain seq x y z
N MET A 1 -8.92 4.17 6.15
CA MET A 1 -8.15 2.94 6.43
C MET A 1 -8.36 2.54 7.89
N THR A 2 -8.76 1.29 8.15
CA THR A 2 -8.82 0.75 9.52
C THR A 2 -7.44 0.79 10.17
N LEU A 3 -7.40 1.26 11.42
CA LEU A 3 -6.24 1.36 12.32
C LEU A 3 -5.21 0.23 12.12
N GLN A 4 -3.95 0.60 11.92
CA GLN A 4 -2.80 -0.31 11.83
C GLN A 4 -2.77 -1.22 13.08
N GLY A 5 -3.21 -2.46 12.93
CA GLY A 5 -3.15 -3.45 14.00
C GLY A 5 -1.73 -3.93 14.26
N ARG A 6 -1.50 -4.52 15.44
CA ARG A 6 -0.20 -5.08 15.84
C ARG A 6 -0.12 -6.57 15.49
N LYS A 7 1.03 -7.00 14.95
CA LYS A 7 1.35 -8.43 14.70
C LYS A 7 1.22 -9.26 15.98
N SER A 8 1.78 -8.76 17.09
CA SER A 8 1.74 -9.44 18.39
C SER A 8 0.32 -9.64 18.94
N ARG A 9 -0.64 -8.78 18.54
CA ARG A 9 -2.04 -8.88 18.96
C ARG A 9 -2.93 -9.54 17.90
N GLY A 10 -2.36 -10.04 16.80
CA GLY A 10 -3.12 -10.62 15.68
C GLY A 10 -4.10 -9.65 15.01
N THR A 11 -3.94 -8.34 15.22
CA THR A 11 -4.88 -7.33 14.72
C THR A 11 -4.44 -6.73 13.40
N ASP A 12 -3.21 -7.02 12.94
CA ASP A 12 -2.70 -6.54 11.67
C ASP A 12 -3.45 -7.16 10.48
N LEU A 13 -3.38 -6.47 9.34
CA LEU A 13 -4.08 -6.84 8.11
C LEU A 13 -3.85 -8.31 7.72
N HIS A 14 -2.61 -8.79 7.79
CA HIS A 14 -2.28 -10.16 7.41
C HIS A 14 -2.86 -11.18 8.38
N SER A 15 -2.84 -10.90 9.69
CA SER A 15 -3.44 -11.79 10.69
C SER A 15 -4.96 -11.85 10.58
N LYS A 16 -5.64 -10.73 10.30
CA LYS A 16 -7.09 -10.73 10.03
C LYS A 16 -7.45 -11.51 8.76
N THR A 17 -6.66 -11.35 7.70
CA THR A 17 -6.84 -12.10 6.44
C THR A 17 -6.62 -13.60 6.67
N ALA A 18 -5.56 -13.95 7.41
CA ALA A 18 -5.23 -15.32 7.80
C ALA A 18 -6.38 -15.98 8.59
N ALA A 19 -6.92 -15.28 9.58
CA ALA A 19 -8.05 -15.76 10.38
C ALA A 19 -9.33 -15.95 9.55
N THR A 20 -9.61 -15.04 8.60
CA THR A 20 -10.81 -15.11 7.74
C THR A 20 -10.78 -16.31 6.81
N VAL A 21 -9.60 -16.66 6.28
CA VAL A 21 -9.45 -17.73 5.27
C VAL A 21 -9.03 -19.07 5.89
N GLY A 22 -8.54 -19.05 7.14
CA GLY A 22 -8.01 -20.20 7.85
C GLY A 22 -6.65 -20.64 7.30
N ILE A 23 -5.74 -19.68 7.05
CA ILE A 23 -4.37 -19.94 6.55
C ILE A 23 -3.32 -19.34 7.49
N SER A 24 -2.06 -19.67 7.28
CA SER A 24 -0.96 -19.04 8.04
C SER A 24 -0.82 -17.56 7.69
N ARG A 25 -0.28 -16.78 8.63
CA ARG A 25 0.00 -15.34 8.42
C ARG A 25 0.97 -15.11 7.25
N GLU A 26 1.98 -15.96 7.10
CA GLU A 26 2.95 -15.84 6.01
C GLU A 26 2.30 -16.11 4.65
N HIS A 27 1.40 -17.08 4.55
CA HIS A 27 0.61 -17.28 3.33
C HIS A 27 -0.30 -16.07 3.06
N ALA A 28 -1.00 -15.56 4.08
CA ALA A 28 -1.84 -14.36 3.96
C ALA A 28 -1.06 -13.12 3.52
N LYS A 29 0.23 -13.03 3.87
CA LYS A 29 1.13 -11.98 3.37
C LYS A 29 1.26 -12.05 1.86
N VAL A 30 1.55 -13.23 1.31
CA VAL A 30 1.65 -13.45 -0.15
C VAL A 30 0.33 -13.10 -0.85
N PHE A 31 -0.82 -13.51 -0.28
CA PHE A 31 -2.14 -13.16 -0.81
C PHE A 31 -2.38 -11.67 -0.87
N ASN A 32 -2.15 -10.95 0.24
CA ASN A 32 -2.41 -9.53 0.31
C ASN A 32 -1.55 -8.74 -0.66
N TYR A 33 -0.26 -9.08 -0.79
CA TYR A 33 0.60 -8.43 -1.77
C TYR A 33 0.15 -8.73 -3.21
N GLY A 34 -0.07 -10.01 -3.55
CA GLY A 34 -0.53 -10.38 -4.89
C GLY A 34 -1.81 -9.63 -5.28
N ARG A 35 -2.78 -9.55 -4.35
CA ARG A 35 -4.06 -8.85 -4.54
C ARG A 35 -3.89 -7.34 -4.75
N ILE A 36 -3.06 -6.68 -3.94
CA ILE A 36 -2.76 -5.24 -4.10
C ILE A 36 -2.09 -4.96 -5.46
N TYR A 37 -1.24 -5.87 -5.93
CA TYR A 37 -0.59 -5.77 -7.24
C TYR A 37 -1.47 -6.23 -8.41
N GLY A 38 -2.77 -6.42 -8.19
CA GLY A 38 -3.74 -6.68 -9.26
C GLY A 38 -3.94 -8.17 -9.59
N ALA A 39 -3.44 -9.10 -8.79
CA ALA A 39 -3.82 -10.50 -8.94
C ALA A 39 -5.32 -10.68 -8.73
N GLY A 40 -5.92 -11.54 -9.55
CA GLY A 40 -7.36 -11.84 -9.49
C GLY A 40 -7.68 -13.05 -8.62
N GLN A 41 -8.97 -13.36 -8.50
CA GLN A 41 -9.47 -14.53 -7.78
C GLN A 41 -8.82 -15.86 -8.24
N PRO A 42 -8.62 -16.13 -9.56
CA PRO A 42 -8.02 -17.40 -9.99
C PRO A 42 -6.57 -17.61 -9.52
N PHE A 43 -5.82 -16.52 -9.32
CA PHE A 43 -4.48 -16.60 -8.73
C PHE A 43 -4.56 -17.03 -7.27
N ALA A 44 -5.52 -16.48 -6.52
CA ALA A 44 -5.70 -16.85 -5.12
C ALA A 44 -6.16 -18.31 -4.97
N GLU A 45 -7.05 -18.80 -5.83
CA GLU A 45 -7.48 -20.19 -5.83
C GLU A 45 -6.29 -21.15 -6.02
N ARG A 46 -5.47 -20.92 -7.06
CA ARG A 46 -4.26 -21.71 -7.31
C ARG A 46 -3.31 -21.69 -6.12
N LEU A 47 -3.10 -20.51 -5.54
CA LEU A 47 -2.20 -20.36 -4.40
C LEU A 47 -2.73 -21.06 -3.14
N LEU A 48 -4.04 -21.03 -2.89
CA LEU A 48 -4.67 -21.76 -1.78
C LEU A 48 -4.49 -23.27 -1.93
N MET A 49 -4.67 -23.79 -3.14
CA MET A 49 -4.46 -25.21 -3.44
C MET A 49 -2.99 -25.62 -3.30
N GLN A 50 -2.05 -24.75 -3.65
CA GLN A 50 -0.61 -24.99 -3.45
C GLN A 50 -0.24 -25.08 -1.96
N PHE A 51 -0.81 -24.21 -1.13
CA PHE A 51 -0.51 -24.20 0.31
C PHE A 51 -1.24 -25.29 1.10
N ASN A 52 -2.36 -25.78 0.59
CA ASN A 52 -3.11 -26.86 1.23
C ASN A 52 -3.63 -27.84 0.17
N HIS A 53 -2.87 -28.92 0.01
CA HIS A 53 -3.15 -30.03 -0.92
C HIS A 53 -4.45 -30.79 -0.62
N ARG A 54 -5.09 -30.54 0.53
CA ARG A 54 -6.39 -31.14 0.90
C ARG A 54 -7.59 -30.29 0.47
N LEU A 55 -7.38 -29.03 0.08
CA LEU A 55 -8.48 -28.18 -0.42
C LEU A 55 -8.90 -28.63 -1.81
N THR A 56 -10.20 -28.83 -1.99
CA THR A 56 -10.78 -29.01 -3.32
C THR A 56 -10.77 -27.69 -4.08
N SER A 57 -10.87 -27.76 -5.41
CA SER A 57 -11.00 -26.56 -6.25
C SER A 57 -12.22 -25.72 -5.89
N GLN A 58 -13.31 -26.35 -5.45
CA GLN A 58 -14.53 -25.65 -5.05
C GLN A 58 -14.33 -24.89 -3.74
N GLU A 59 -13.79 -25.53 -2.71
CA GLU A 59 -13.50 -24.88 -1.43
C GLU A 59 -12.48 -23.75 -1.59
N ALA A 60 -11.48 -23.92 -2.47
CA ALA A 60 -10.52 -22.87 -2.80
C ALA A 60 -11.20 -21.66 -3.46
N ALA A 61 -12.14 -21.89 -4.37
CA ALA A 61 -12.93 -20.83 -5.01
C ALA A 61 -13.82 -20.07 -4.02
N GLU A 62 -14.53 -20.79 -3.14
CA GLU A 62 -15.38 -20.19 -2.11
C GLU A 62 -14.56 -19.33 -1.14
N LYS A 63 -13.42 -19.85 -0.67
CA LYS A 63 -12.49 -19.11 0.21
C LYS A 63 -11.89 -17.89 -0.47
N ALA A 64 -11.47 -18.01 -1.73
CA ALA A 64 -10.94 -16.88 -2.49
C ALA A 64 -12.04 -15.81 -2.68
N GLN A 65 -13.25 -16.19 -3.08
CA GLN A 65 -14.36 -15.28 -3.25
C GLN A 65 -14.71 -14.55 -1.94
N GLN A 66 -14.78 -15.26 -0.82
CA GLN A 66 -15.02 -14.67 0.50
C GLN A 66 -13.92 -13.66 0.86
N MET A 67 -12.65 -14.01 0.65
CA MET A 67 -11.52 -13.13 0.92
C MET A 67 -11.59 -11.84 0.08
N TYR A 68 -11.84 -11.94 -1.22
CA TYR A 68 -11.95 -10.76 -2.10
C TYR A 68 -13.18 -9.91 -1.75
N ALA A 69 -14.31 -10.53 -1.39
CA ALA A 69 -15.51 -9.81 -1.00
C ALA A 69 -15.30 -9.01 0.31
N VAL A 70 -14.66 -9.59 1.32
CA VAL A 70 -14.38 -8.89 2.59
C VAL A 70 -13.36 -7.77 2.42
N THR A 71 -12.35 -7.98 1.58
CA THR A 71 -11.22 -7.03 1.44
C THR A 71 -11.46 -6.01 0.33
N LYS A 72 -11.50 -6.47 -0.93
CA LYS A 72 -11.70 -5.61 -2.11
C LYS A 72 -13.15 -5.12 -2.19
N GLY A 73 -14.12 -5.91 -1.75
CA GLY A 73 -15.53 -5.58 -1.82
C GLY A 73 -16.21 -6.16 -3.05
N LEU A 74 -17.44 -5.73 -3.29
CA LEU A 74 -18.24 -6.11 -4.45
C LEU A 74 -18.20 -5.01 -5.50
N ARG A 75 -18.16 -5.38 -6.79
CA ARG A 75 -18.30 -4.40 -7.87
C ARG A 75 -19.72 -3.84 -7.92
N ARG A 76 -19.80 -2.51 -7.92
CA ARG A 76 -20.98 -1.71 -8.17
C ARG A 76 -20.75 -0.79 -9.37
N TYR A 77 -21.86 -0.33 -9.94
CA TYR A 77 -21.85 0.43 -11.18
C TYR A 77 -22.67 1.69 -11.01
N ARG A 78 -22.13 2.82 -11.43
CA ARG A 78 -22.90 4.05 -11.60
C ARG A 78 -23.41 4.09 -13.02
N LEU A 79 -24.71 4.26 -13.18
CA LEU A 79 -25.32 4.40 -14.49
C LEU A 79 -24.92 5.74 -15.09
N SER A 80 -24.75 5.77 -16.41
CA SER A 80 -24.60 7.02 -17.17
C SER A 80 -25.93 7.74 -17.31
N ASP A 81 -25.92 8.97 -17.83
CA ASP A 81 -27.15 9.71 -18.15
C ASP A 81 -28.08 8.91 -19.09
N GLU A 82 -27.50 8.20 -20.07
CA GLU A 82 -28.25 7.29 -20.95
C GLU A 82 -28.83 6.10 -20.18
N GLY A 83 -28.04 5.50 -19.28
CA GLY A 83 -28.48 4.38 -18.44
C GLY A 83 -29.61 4.78 -17.49
N GLU A 84 -29.49 5.95 -16.88
CA GLU A 84 -30.50 6.56 -16.01
C GLU A 84 -31.79 6.85 -16.78
N TRP A 85 -31.66 7.43 -17.98
CA TRP A 85 -32.79 7.67 -18.86
C TRP A 85 -33.50 6.35 -19.23
N LEU A 86 -32.75 5.30 -19.57
CA LEU A 86 -33.31 3.98 -19.90
C LEU A 86 -34.06 3.37 -18.71
N VAL A 87 -33.51 3.44 -17.51
CA VAL A 87 -34.18 2.93 -16.30
C VAL A 87 -35.51 3.64 -16.08
N ARG A 88 -35.55 4.97 -16.24
CA ARG A 88 -36.77 5.78 -16.09
C ARG A 88 -37.80 5.49 -17.20
N GLN A 89 -37.39 5.49 -18.45
CA GLN A 89 -38.30 5.31 -19.59
C GLN A 89 -38.88 3.90 -19.63
N LEU A 90 -38.05 2.89 -19.37
CA LEU A 90 -38.45 1.49 -19.44
C LEU A 90 -39.01 0.97 -18.10
N HIS A 91 -39.10 1.83 -17.08
CA HIS A 91 -39.60 1.51 -15.74
C HIS A 91 -38.92 0.26 -15.16
N ILE A 92 -37.60 0.16 -15.32
CA ILE A 92 -36.84 -1.02 -14.91
C ILE A 92 -36.65 -0.96 -13.39
N PRO A 93 -37.07 -1.97 -12.61
CA PRO A 93 -36.84 -1.99 -11.18
C PRO A 93 -35.35 -2.20 -10.92
N VAL A 94 -34.72 -1.22 -10.27
CA VAL A 94 -33.30 -1.25 -9.91
C VAL A 94 -33.15 -0.82 -8.46
N GLU A 95 -32.51 -1.65 -7.66
CA GLU A 95 -32.12 -1.30 -6.29
C GLU A 95 -30.84 -0.47 -6.31
N ARG A 96 -30.85 0.64 -5.57
CA ARG A 96 -29.73 1.58 -5.46
C ARG A 96 -29.18 1.56 -4.05
N THR A 97 -27.85 1.64 -3.95
CA THR A 97 -27.18 1.93 -2.68
C THR A 97 -27.29 3.42 -2.35
N GLU A 98 -26.91 3.80 -1.12
CA GLU A 98 -26.87 5.20 -0.68
C GLU A 98 -26.06 6.10 -1.63
N ASP A 99 -24.97 5.59 -2.19
CA ASP A 99 -24.12 6.28 -3.19
C ASP A 99 -24.69 6.30 -4.62
N GLY A 100 -25.96 5.88 -4.80
CA GLY A 100 -26.65 5.84 -6.09
C GLY A 100 -26.17 4.74 -7.04
N CYS A 101 -25.39 3.76 -6.56
CA CYS A 101 -24.83 2.70 -7.39
C CYS A 101 -25.73 1.46 -7.46
N VAL A 102 -25.60 0.69 -8.53
CA VAL A 102 -26.44 -0.49 -8.81
C VAL A 102 -25.62 -1.78 -8.81
N SER A 103 -26.29 -2.91 -8.58
CA SER A 103 -25.66 -4.24 -8.62
C SER A 103 -25.34 -4.67 -10.06
N LEU A 104 -24.44 -5.66 -10.21
CA LEU A 104 -24.19 -6.28 -11.53
C LEU A 104 -25.45 -6.93 -12.10
N GLN A 105 -26.32 -7.49 -11.25
CA GLN A 105 -27.55 -8.14 -11.69
C GLN A 105 -28.50 -7.12 -12.29
N ASP A 106 -28.66 -5.97 -11.64
CA ASP A 106 -29.54 -4.91 -12.14
C ASP A 106 -28.96 -4.23 -13.37
N LEU A 107 -27.64 -4.02 -13.43
CA LEU A 107 -27.00 -3.54 -14.65
C LEU A 107 -27.26 -4.48 -15.84
N ARG A 108 -27.17 -5.79 -15.63
CA ARG A 108 -27.49 -6.79 -16.68
C ARG A 108 -28.97 -6.76 -17.08
N LYS A 109 -29.88 -6.52 -16.14
CA LYS A 109 -31.31 -6.32 -16.45
C LYS A 109 -31.49 -5.09 -17.36
N VAL A 110 -30.87 -3.97 -17.00
CA VAL A 110 -30.93 -2.72 -17.79
C VAL A 110 -30.37 -2.93 -19.19
N GLN A 111 -29.19 -3.54 -19.32
CA GLN A 111 -28.58 -3.82 -20.63
C GLN A 111 -29.42 -4.76 -21.48
N ARG A 112 -30.04 -5.79 -20.89
CA ARG A 112 -30.89 -6.75 -21.60
C ARG A 112 -32.16 -6.09 -22.13
N GLU A 113 -32.84 -5.31 -21.30
CA GLU A 113 -34.06 -4.60 -21.68
C GLU A 113 -33.78 -3.49 -22.70
N ALA A 114 -32.68 -2.76 -22.53
CA ALA A 114 -32.21 -1.79 -23.52
C ALA A 114 -31.99 -2.47 -24.87
N SER A 115 -31.24 -3.59 -24.89
CA SER A 115 -30.91 -4.35 -26.10
C SER A 115 -32.14 -4.90 -26.83
N ARG A 116 -33.15 -5.36 -26.08
CA ARG A 116 -34.42 -5.88 -26.63
C ARG A 116 -35.21 -4.81 -27.38
N LYS A 117 -35.23 -3.59 -26.85
CA LYS A 117 -36.01 -2.48 -27.42
C LYS A 117 -35.21 -1.59 -28.37
N SER A 118 -33.89 -1.69 -28.35
CA SER A 118 -33.01 -0.98 -29.27
C SER A 118 -32.80 -1.77 -30.56
N ARG A 119 -33.26 -1.23 -31.69
CA ARG A 119 -33.00 -1.74 -33.04
C ARG A 119 -31.52 -1.59 -33.44
N GLY A 120 -30.61 -2.25 -32.73
CA GLY A 120 -29.16 -2.23 -33.00
C GLY A 120 -28.39 -1.00 -32.48
N LYS A 121 -29.05 -0.06 -31.78
CA LYS A 121 -28.36 1.08 -31.15
C LYS A 121 -27.55 0.61 -29.95
N LYS A 122 -26.24 0.90 -29.93
CA LYS A 122 -25.38 0.70 -28.76
C LYS A 122 -25.64 1.83 -27.76
N TRP A 123 -25.98 1.45 -26.53
CA TRP A 123 -26.16 2.38 -25.41
C TRP A 123 -24.95 2.33 -24.49
N ASN A 124 -24.44 3.48 -24.09
CA ASN A 124 -23.41 3.55 -23.07
C ASN A 124 -24.08 3.60 -21.71
N VAL A 125 -24.35 2.45 -21.09
CA VAL A 125 -25.16 2.35 -19.86
C VAL A 125 -24.36 2.62 -18.58
N VAL A 126 -23.03 2.46 -18.62
CA VAL A 126 -22.17 2.53 -17.43
C VAL A 126 -21.30 3.77 -17.50
N ALA A 127 -21.44 4.67 -16.53
CA ALA A 127 -20.51 5.79 -16.37
C ALA A 127 -19.25 5.34 -15.61
N GLU A 128 -19.44 4.68 -14.47
CA GLU A 128 -18.35 4.40 -13.54
C GLU A 128 -18.47 2.99 -12.95
N ARG A 129 -17.32 2.40 -12.64
CA ARG A 129 -17.19 1.10 -11.99
C ARG A 129 -16.40 1.28 -10.71
N MET A 130 -16.94 0.81 -9.60
CA MET A 130 -16.27 0.95 -8.31
C MET A 130 -16.49 -0.27 -7.43
N TRP A 131 -15.60 -0.45 -6.48
CA TRP A 131 -15.69 -1.44 -5.42
C TRP A 131 -16.35 -0.81 -4.20
N THR A 132 -17.23 -1.56 -3.54
CA THR A 132 -17.94 -1.12 -2.32
C THR A 132 -18.05 -2.25 -1.31
N GLY A 133 -18.14 -1.91 -0.02
CA GLY A 133 -18.43 -2.85 1.06
C GLY A 133 -17.24 -3.71 1.52
N GLY A 134 -16.07 -3.53 0.92
CA GLY A 134 -14.82 -4.15 1.39
C GLY A 134 -14.01 -3.18 2.27
N THR A 135 -13.17 -3.74 3.14
CA THR A 135 -12.31 -2.95 4.04
C THR A 135 -11.31 -2.04 3.32
N GLU A 136 -10.97 -2.38 2.07
CA GLU A 136 -9.98 -1.68 1.25
C GLU A 136 -10.56 -1.20 -0.09
N SER A 137 -11.87 -1.25 -0.27
CA SER A 137 -12.54 -0.86 -1.52
C SER A 137 -12.07 0.50 -2.04
N GLU A 138 -11.94 1.48 -1.15
CA GLU A 138 -11.52 2.84 -1.50
C GLU A 138 -10.09 2.92 -2.04
N MET A 139 -9.17 2.11 -1.48
CA MET A 139 -7.81 2.00 -1.99
C MET A 139 -7.83 1.44 -3.42
N PHE A 140 -8.59 0.38 -3.67
CA PHE A 140 -8.69 -0.19 -5.03
C PHE A 140 -9.36 0.78 -6.01
N ASN A 141 -10.38 1.52 -5.59
CA ASN A 141 -11.01 2.55 -6.40
C ASN A 141 -10.00 3.62 -6.81
N LYS A 142 -9.20 4.11 -5.85
CA LYS A 142 -8.17 5.10 -6.14
C LYS A 142 -7.08 4.56 -7.08
N LEU A 143 -6.59 3.35 -6.83
CA LEU A 143 -5.59 2.70 -7.70
C LEU A 143 -6.13 2.48 -9.11
N GLU A 144 -7.35 1.95 -9.26
CA GLU A 144 -8.00 1.74 -10.54
C GLU A 144 -8.26 3.08 -11.26
N SER A 145 -8.63 4.16 -10.55
CA SER A 145 -8.82 5.48 -11.15
C SER A 145 -7.53 6.05 -11.76
N ILE A 146 -6.39 5.93 -11.07
CA ILE A 146 -5.09 6.36 -11.58
C ILE A 146 -4.66 5.46 -12.74
N ALA A 147 -4.84 4.15 -12.58
CA ALA A 147 -4.49 3.16 -13.58
C ALA A 147 -5.42 3.15 -14.79
N THR A 148 -6.51 3.91 -14.83
CA THR A 148 -7.41 4.03 -16.00
C THR A 148 -7.45 5.43 -16.59
N ALA A 149 -6.84 6.42 -15.94
CA ALA A 149 -6.70 7.78 -16.46
C ALA A 149 -6.03 7.79 -17.84
N ASP A 150 -6.37 8.79 -18.66
CA ASP A 150 -5.81 8.98 -20.01
C ASP A 150 -4.29 9.11 -19.97
N GLU A 151 -3.77 9.83 -18.97
CA GLU A 151 -2.34 9.92 -18.67
C GLU A 151 -2.09 9.42 -17.24
N PRO A 152 -1.87 8.11 -17.02
CA PRO A 152 -1.62 7.57 -15.69
C PRO A 152 -0.36 8.17 -15.08
N ARG A 153 -0.52 8.82 -13.92
CA ARG A 153 0.55 9.49 -13.19
C ARG A 153 0.52 9.13 -11.71
N THR A 154 1.69 9.03 -11.09
CA THR A 154 1.76 8.83 -9.64
C THR A 154 1.12 10.02 -8.91
N PRO A 155 0.46 9.79 -7.76
CA PRO A 155 -0.36 10.81 -7.11
C PRO A 155 0.47 11.95 -6.48
N VAL A 156 1.76 11.73 -6.22
CA VAL A 156 2.58 12.66 -5.44
C VAL A 156 3.55 13.44 -6.32
N LEU A 157 4.44 12.76 -7.05
CA LEU A 157 5.43 13.41 -7.92
C LEU A 157 4.99 13.50 -9.38
N GLY A 158 3.85 12.89 -9.75
CA GLY A 158 3.32 12.98 -11.10
C GLY A 158 4.13 12.22 -12.15
N CYS A 159 4.90 11.21 -11.74
CA CYS A 159 5.66 10.35 -12.64
C CYS A 159 4.68 9.60 -13.55
N ARG A 160 4.89 9.67 -14.87
CA ARG A 160 3.98 9.09 -15.87
C ARG A 160 4.40 7.67 -16.22
N ILE A 161 3.42 6.82 -16.48
CA ILE A 161 3.69 5.45 -16.97
C ILE A 161 4.36 5.49 -18.34
N SER A 162 5.06 4.40 -18.70
CA SER A 162 5.58 4.25 -20.07
C SER A 162 4.46 4.40 -21.09
N ARG A 163 4.72 5.17 -22.16
CA ARG A 163 3.74 5.44 -23.24
C ARG A 163 3.11 4.18 -23.84
N ALA A 164 3.84 3.06 -23.85
CA ALA A 164 3.34 1.77 -24.36
C ALA A 164 2.20 1.17 -23.51
N LEU A 165 2.04 1.60 -22.26
CA LEU A 165 1.03 1.11 -21.31
C LEU A 165 -0.10 2.12 -21.05
N GLU A 166 -0.14 3.21 -21.82
CA GLU A 166 -1.23 4.20 -21.75
C GLU A 166 -2.52 3.62 -22.34
N PRO A 167 -3.72 4.02 -21.84
CA PRO A 167 -4.99 3.54 -22.39
C PRO A 167 -5.15 3.80 -23.89
N SER A 168 -4.57 4.89 -24.40
CA SER A 168 -4.64 5.25 -25.82
C SER A 168 -3.97 4.19 -26.72
N VAL A 169 -2.96 3.48 -26.20
CA VAL A 169 -2.17 2.49 -26.95
C VAL A 169 -2.58 1.07 -26.56
N ALA A 170 -2.56 0.76 -25.25
CA ALA A 170 -2.85 -0.57 -24.71
C ALA A 170 -4.35 -0.85 -24.53
N GLN A 171 -5.21 0.17 -24.69
CA GLN A 171 -6.66 0.06 -24.49
C GLN A 171 -6.99 -0.55 -23.11
N GLY A 172 -7.68 -1.69 -23.10
CA GLY A 172 -8.06 -2.43 -21.90
C GLY A 172 -7.05 -3.53 -21.50
N GLU A 173 -5.95 -3.69 -22.22
CA GLU A 173 -4.96 -4.71 -21.93
C GLU A 173 -4.02 -4.29 -20.78
N PHE A 174 -3.35 -5.26 -20.17
CA PHE A 174 -2.32 -5.06 -19.13
C PHE A 174 -2.77 -4.28 -17.89
N MET A 175 -4.08 -4.26 -17.58
CA MET A 175 -4.61 -3.58 -16.39
C MET A 175 -3.93 -4.01 -15.09
N THR A 176 -3.57 -5.29 -14.96
CA THR A 176 -2.83 -5.80 -13.79
C THR A 176 -1.45 -5.16 -13.68
N SER A 177 -0.71 -5.08 -14.78
CA SER A 177 0.60 -4.40 -14.84
C SER A 177 0.49 -2.91 -14.55
N ARG A 178 -0.58 -2.25 -15.03
CA ARG A 178 -0.82 -0.82 -14.77
C ARG A 178 -1.11 -0.55 -13.29
N VAL A 179 -1.98 -1.35 -12.67
CA VAL A 179 -2.26 -1.25 -11.23
C VAL A 179 -1.00 -1.52 -10.40
N ASN A 180 -0.23 -2.55 -10.76
CA ASN A 180 1.05 -2.84 -10.10
C ASN A 180 2.03 -1.66 -10.24
N TRP A 181 2.14 -1.09 -11.43
CA TRP A 181 2.96 0.09 -11.70
C TRP A 181 2.58 1.28 -10.82
N VAL A 182 1.29 1.54 -10.62
CA VAL A 182 0.83 2.65 -9.75
C VAL A 182 1.36 2.43 -8.33
N VAL A 183 1.25 1.23 -7.78
CA VAL A 183 1.71 0.93 -6.40
C VAL A 183 3.24 1.05 -6.30
N GLN A 184 3.97 0.41 -7.20
CA GLN A 184 5.44 0.40 -7.16
C GLN A 184 6.03 1.78 -7.43
N SER A 185 5.53 2.49 -8.43
CA SER A 185 6.03 3.84 -8.75
C SER A 185 5.68 4.84 -7.65
N SER A 186 4.53 4.70 -7.00
CA SER A 186 4.21 5.50 -5.80
C SER A 186 5.14 5.19 -4.62
N ALA A 187 5.63 3.96 -4.48
CA ALA A 187 6.64 3.63 -3.48
C ALA A 187 8.01 4.28 -3.81
N VAL A 188 8.35 4.42 -5.09
CA VAL A 188 9.54 5.17 -5.54
C VAL A 188 9.38 6.67 -5.25
N ASP A 189 8.20 7.25 -5.47
CA ASP A 189 7.91 8.63 -5.05
C ASP A 189 8.15 8.84 -3.56
N TYR A 190 7.73 7.86 -2.74
CA TYR A 190 7.96 7.88 -1.30
C TYR A 190 9.46 7.88 -0.97
N LEU A 191 10.23 7.00 -1.62
CA LEU A 191 11.67 6.95 -1.46
C LEU A 191 12.33 8.28 -1.83
N HIS A 192 11.98 8.88 -2.96
CA HIS A 192 12.55 10.15 -3.39
C HIS A 192 12.27 11.28 -2.40
N LEU A 193 11.05 11.40 -1.89
CA LEU A 193 10.72 12.37 -0.86
C LEU A 193 11.52 12.14 0.43
N MET A 194 11.68 10.88 0.84
CA MET A 194 12.51 10.56 1.99
C MET A 194 13.97 10.96 1.79
N LEU A 195 14.56 10.66 0.64
CA LEU A 195 15.95 10.99 0.35
C LEU A 195 16.18 12.50 0.31
N VAL A 196 15.26 13.24 -0.31
CA VAL A 196 15.32 14.71 -0.41
C VAL A 196 15.16 15.36 0.97
N ALA A 197 14.17 14.94 1.75
CA ALA A 197 13.93 15.48 3.09
C ALA A 197 15.08 15.14 4.05
N MET A 198 15.60 13.91 4.03
CA MET A 198 16.77 13.55 4.84
C MET A 198 18.00 14.35 4.45
N LYS A 199 18.27 14.51 3.15
CA LYS A 199 19.39 15.33 2.67
C LYS A 199 19.25 16.77 3.14
N TRP A 200 18.07 17.37 3.00
CA TRP A 200 17.80 18.72 3.47
C TRP A 200 18.02 18.87 4.98
N LEU A 201 17.51 17.94 5.79
CA LEU A 201 17.72 17.97 7.25
C LEU A 201 19.19 17.78 7.63
N PHE A 202 19.95 16.97 6.88
CA PHE A 202 21.37 16.79 7.14
C PHE A 202 22.17 18.06 6.86
N GLU A 203 21.84 18.75 5.76
CA GLU A 203 22.46 20.02 5.38
C GLU A 203 22.09 21.15 6.35
N GLU A 204 20.80 21.32 6.64
CA GLU A 204 20.28 22.40 7.50
C GLU A 204 20.81 22.32 8.93
N PHE A 205 20.80 21.12 9.52
CA PHE A 205 21.23 20.92 10.90
C PHE A 205 22.70 20.52 11.02
N ALA A 206 23.46 20.43 9.93
CA ALA A 206 24.83 19.94 9.93
C ALA A 206 24.98 18.59 10.67
N ILE A 207 24.20 17.60 10.23
CA ILE A 207 24.31 16.21 10.67
C ILE A 207 25.32 15.52 9.75
N ASP A 208 26.43 15.02 10.30
CA ASP A 208 27.46 14.33 9.53
C ASP A 208 27.01 12.91 9.18
N GLY A 209 26.37 12.78 8.02
CA GLY A 209 25.97 11.51 7.47
C GLY A 209 25.77 11.54 5.95
N ARG A 210 25.66 10.37 5.36
CA ARG A 210 25.40 10.18 3.93
C ARG A 210 24.45 9.02 3.69
N PHE A 211 23.68 9.12 2.61
CA PHE A 211 22.93 7.99 2.09
C PHE A 211 23.87 6.84 1.74
N CYS A 212 23.52 5.63 2.15
CA CYS A 212 24.32 4.44 1.90
C CYS A 212 23.63 3.54 0.86
N ILE A 213 22.43 3.07 1.18
CA ILE A 213 21.72 2.13 0.34
C ILE A 213 20.21 2.18 0.62
N SER A 214 19.42 1.93 -0.42
CA SER A 214 17.99 1.63 -0.33
C SER A 214 17.72 0.24 -0.89
N ILE A 215 17.18 -0.67 -0.09
CA ILE A 215 16.82 -2.03 -0.49
C ILE A 215 15.38 -2.27 -0.08
N HIS A 216 14.50 -2.57 -1.05
CA HIS A 216 13.08 -2.80 -0.80
C HIS A 216 12.42 -1.63 -0.04
N ASP A 217 11.97 -1.89 1.19
CA ASP A 217 11.33 -0.94 2.11
C ASP A 217 12.32 -0.35 3.13
N GLU A 218 13.61 -0.60 2.98
CA GLU A 218 14.66 -0.12 3.88
C GLU A 218 15.49 1.00 3.23
N VAL A 219 15.71 2.07 3.98
CA VAL A 219 16.63 3.17 3.62
C VAL A 219 17.66 3.29 4.73
N ARG A 220 18.94 3.14 4.38
CA ARG A 220 20.05 3.13 5.34
C ARG A 220 21.00 4.30 5.07
N TYR A 221 21.41 4.95 6.15
CA TYR A 221 22.34 6.07 6.16
C TYR A 221 23.58 5.69 6.98
N LEU A 222 24.76 6.11 6.53
CA LEU A 222 25.97 6.09 7.34
C LEU A 222 26.09 7.44 8.03
N VAL A 223 26.21 7.43 9.36
CA VAL A 223 26.21 8.65 10.18
C VAL A 223 27.35 8.55 11.18
N ARG A 224 28.00 9.68 11.49
CA ARG A 224 29.00 9.76 12.55
C ARG A 224 28.36 9.42 13.90
N GLU A 225 29.13 8.77 14.78
CA GLU A 225 28.60 8.27 16.05
C GLU A 225 27.97 9.34 16.94
N GLU A 226 28.50 10.58 16.89
CA GLU A 226 27.99 11.73 17.64
C GLU A 226 26.62 12.22 17.18
N ASP A 227 26.27 11.96 15.92
CA ASP A 227 25.06 12.45 15.28
C ASP A 227 23.99 11.37 15.10
N ARG A 228 24.26 10.14 15.52
CA ARG A 228 23.37 8.98 15.32
C ARG A 228 21.93 9.20 15.81
N TYR A 229 21.76 9.83 16.98
CA TYR A 229 20.43 10.08 17.55
C TYR A 229 19.72 11.26 16.86
N ARG A 230 20.48 12.26 16.41
CA ARG A 230 19.96 13.39 15.62
C ARG A 230 19.48 12.90 14.26
N ALA A 231 20.26 12.04 13.60
CA ALA A 231 19.86 11.41 12.34
C ALA A 231 18.64 10.49 12.51
N ALA A 232 18.53 9.77 13.62
CA ALA A 232 17.33 8.97 13.92
C ALA A 232 16.07 9.85 14.05
N LEU A 233 16.17 11.00 14.73
CA LEU A 233 15.08 11.97 14.79
C LEU A 233 14.77 12.56 13.41
N ALA A 234 15.79 12.91 12.63
CA ALA A 234 15.61 13.42 11.27
C ALA A 234 14.88 12.42 10.37
N LEU A 235 15.16 11.12 10.53
CA LEU A 235 14.48 10.07 9.78
C LEU A 235 13.00 9.92 10.18
N GLN A 236 12.68 10.07 11.46
CA GLN A 236 11.29 10.10 11.93
C GLN A 236 10.54 11.31 11.37
N ILE A 237 11.14 12.50 11.42
CA ILE A 237 10.56 13.74 10.86
C ILE A 237 10.38 13.59 9.34
N THR A 238 11.36 13.03 8.65
CA THR A 238 11.27 12.78 7.21
C THR A 238 10.09 11.89 6.85
N ASN A 239 9.85 10.83 7.61
CA ASN A 239 8.69 9.96 7.39
C ASN A 239 7.37 10.70 7.61
N LEU A 240 7.29 11.52 8.66
CA LEU A 240 6.14 12.37 8.93
C LEU A 240 5.87 13.32 7.75
N LEU A 241 6.88 14.08 7.30
CA LEU A 241 6.76 15.00 6.17
C LEU A 241 6.32 14.28 4.88
N THR A 242 6.92 13.13 4.60
CA THR A 242 6.57 12.31 3.45
C THR A 242 5.12 11.84 3.52
N ARG A 243 4.69 11.31 4.67
CA ARG A 243 3.30 10.88 4.89
C ARG A 243 2.30 12.01 4.79
N CYS A 244 2.61 13.19 5.34
CA CYS A 244 1.78 14.39 5.24
C CYS A 244 1.62 14.81 3.77
N MET A 245 2.71 14.81 2.99
CA MET A 245 2.65 15.13 1.57
C MET A 245 1.78 14.14 0.78
N PHE A 246 1.91 12.84 1.07
CA PHE A 246 1.07 11.80 0.46
C PHE A 246 -0.41 11.98 0.84
N ALA A 247 -0.72 12.21 2.11
CA ALA A 247 -2.08 12.44 2.58
C ALA A 247 -2.70 13.65 1.89
N TYR A 248 -2.00 14.78 1.89
CA TYR A 248 -2.44 16.02 1.26
C TYR A 248 -2.70 15.85 -0.25
N LYS A 249 -1.78 15.21 -0.98
CA LYS A 249 -1.94 14.95 -2.42
C LYS A 249 -3.09 13.99 -2.75
N LEU A 250 -3.46 13.12 -1.82
CA LEU A 250 -4.62 12.23 -1.95
C LEU A 250 -5.93 12.88 -1.49
N GLY A 251 -5.90 14.14 -1.01
CA GLY A 251 -7.08 14.86 -0.51
C GLY A 251 -7.43 14.55 0.94
N LEU A 252 -6.50 13.97 1.70
CA LEU A 252 -6.64 13.71 3.14
C LEU A 252 -5.96 14.84 3.91
N ASN A 253 -6.74 15.60 4.68
CA ASN A 253 -6.23 16.72 5.46
C ASN A 253 -5.62 16.29 6.81
N ASP A 254 -5.98 15.10 7.29
CA ASP A 254 -5.52 14.56 8.57
C ASP A 254 -4.61 13.34 8.36
N LEU A 255 -3.53 13.27 9.15
CA LEU A 255 -2.65 12.10 9.20
C LEU A 255 -2.76 11.42 10.57
N PRO A 256 -3.14 10.14 10.65
CA PRO A 256 -3.16 9.40 11.90
C PRO A 256 -1.75 9.27 12.51
N GLN A 257 -1.63 9.48 13.82
CA GLN A 257 -0.36 9.35 14.54
C GLN A 257 0.29 7.98 14.36
N SER A 258 -0.50 6.91 14.22
CA SER A 258 0.01 5.54 14.06
C SER A 258 0.85 5.33 12.80
N VAL A 259 0.64 6.12 11.75
CA VAL A 259 1.40 6.05 10.49
C VAL A 259 2.43 7.16 10.35
N ALA A 260 2.41 8.15 11.24
CA ALA A 260 3.28 9.31 11.21
C ALA A 260 4.75 8.95 11.48
N PHE A 261 4.98 8.03 12.40
CA PHE A 261 6.31 7.63 12.84
C PHE A 261 6.60 6.17 12.51
N PHE A 262 7.87 5.85 12.26
CA PHE A 262 8.32 4.47 12.21
C PHE A 262 8.13 3.80 13.57
N SER A 263 7.90 2.49 13.56
CA SER A 263 7.84 1.71 14.80
C SER A 263 9.14 1.81 15.60
N ALA A 264 10.27 1.82 14.91
CA ALA A 264 11.59 2.07 15.46
C ALA A 264 12.54 2.51 14.34
N VAL A 265 13.61 3.20 14.73
CA VAL A 265 14.77 3.46 13.87
C VAL A 265 15.94 2.63 14.39
N ASP A 266 16.49 1.79 13.53
CA ASP A 266 17.62 0.92 13.83
C ASP A 266 18.95 1.67 13.67
N ILE A 267 19.79 1.60 14.71
CA ILE A 267 21.14 2.15 14.75
C ILE A 267 22.10 0.99 15.01
N ASP A 268 23.02 0.75 14.08
CA ASP A 268 23.93 -0.40 14.17
C ASP A 268 25.25 -0.11 13.44
N ARG A 269 26.30 -0.82 13.85
CA ARG A 269 27.60 -0.85 13.17
C ARG A 269 27.66 -1.91 12.07
N CYS A 270 26.70 -2.84 12.04
CA CYS A 270 26.59 -3.87 11.02
C CYS A 270 25.22 -3.90 10.34
N LEU A 271 25.16 -4.43 9.11
CA LEU A 271 23.92 -4.58 8.39
C LEU A 271 23.28 -5.94 8.71
N ARG A 272 22.18 -5.92 9.45
CA ARG A 272 21.36 -7.10 9.79
C ARG A 272 19.89 -6.75 9.81
N LYS A 273 19.03 -7.77 9.74
CA LYS A 273 17.58 -7.58 9.61
C LYS A 273 16.95 -6.98 10.88
N GLU A 274 17.41 -7.42 12.04
CA GLU A 274 17.04 -6.85 13.34
C GLU A 274 18.32 -6.64 14.15
N VAL A 275 18.41 -5.52 14.86
CA VAL A 275 19.64 -5.10 15.59
C VAL A 275 20.06 -6.05 16.72
N THR A 276 19.15 -6.89 17.19
CA THR A 276 19.40 -7.90 18.24
C THR A 276 19.86 -9.25 17.67
N MET A 277 19.83 -9.43 16.34
CA MET A 277 20.21 -10.69 15.72
C MET A 277 21.74 -10.87 15.75
N ASP A 278 22.19 -11.92 16.43
CA ASP A 278 23.61 -12.29 16.49
C ASP A 278 24.11 -12.99 15.19
N CYS A 279 23.23 -13.22 14.21
CA CYS A 279 23.56 -13.82 12.90
C CYS A 279 24.37 -15.13 13.01
N LYS A 280 23.97 -16.04 13.92
CA LYS A 280 24.51 -17.40 14.00
C LYS A 280 24.09 -18.20 12.78
N THR A 281 25.08 -18.74 12.06
CA THR A 281 24.88 -19.61 10.89
C THR A 281 25.80 -20.82 10.99
N PRO A 282 25.60 -21.89 10.20
CA PRO A 282 26.52 -23.03 10.20
C PRO A 282 27.98 -22.63 9.91
N SER A 283 28.22 -21.62 9.07
CA SER A 283 29.55 -21.06 8.80
C SER A 283 30.03 -20.03 9.84
N ASN A 284 29.11 -19.52 10.66
CA ASN A 284 29.37 -18.61 11.77
C ASN A 284 28.73 -19.08 13.10
N PRO A 285 29.20 -20.19 13.69
CA PRO A 285 28.52 -20.84 14.80
C PRO A 285 28.55 -20.03 16.09
N THR A 286 29.55 -19.17 16.26
CA THR A 286 29.73 -18.33 17.45
C THR A 286 29.10 -16.94 17.32
N GLY A 287 28.44 -16.62 16.19
CA GLY A 287 27.72 -15.36 16.01
C GLY A 287 28.61 -14.13 15.82
N MET A 288 28.00 -12.95 15.72
CA MET A 288 28.66 -11.68 15.48
C MET A 288 29.36 -11.15 16.73
N GLU A 289 28.71 -11.28 17.89
CA GLU A 289 29.19 -10.73 19.15
C GLU A 289 30.44 -11.46 19.65
N ARG A 290 30.38 -12.78 19.78
CA ARG A 290 31.50 -13.56 20.33
C ARG A 290 32.66 -13.72 19.35
N ARG A 291 32.39 -13.84 18.04
CA ARG A 291 33.45 -14.08 17.04
C ARG A 291 34.11 -12.81 16.55
N TYR A 292 33.32 -11.77 16.26
CA TYR A 292 33.79 -10.55 15.62
C TYR A 292 33.78 -9.34 16.58
N GLY A 293 33.32 -9.51 17.83
CA GLY A 293 33.27 -8.43 18.80
C GLY A 293 32.25 -7.34 18.46
N VAL A 294 31.26 -7.65 17.61
CA VAL A 294 30.24 -6.67 17.18
C VAL A 294 29.02 -6.79 18.09
N PRO A 295 28.76 -5.81 18.98
CA PRO A 295 27.63 -5.87 19.90
C PRO A 295 26.29 -5.72 19.16
N GLN A 296 25.20 -5.96 19.90
CA GLN A 296 23.85 -5.66 19.42
C GLN A 296 23.67 -4.15 19.21
N GLY A 297 22.88 -3.79 18.20
CA GLY A 297 22.52 -2.40 17.92
C GLY A 297 21.33 -1.94 18.75
N GLU A 298 20.90 -0.71 18.50
CA GLU A 298 19.79 -0.06 19.19
C GLU A 298 18.61 0.13 18.22
N ALA A 299 17.39 -0.20 18.65
CA ALA A 299 16.17 0.11 17.92
C ALA A 299 15.34 1.07 18.75
N LEU A 300 15.26 2.33 18.31
CA LEU A 300 14.66 3.40 19.10
C LEU A 300 13.31 3.82 18.53
N ASP A 301 12.28 3.83 19.38
CA ASP A 301 11.00 4.44 19.02
C ASP A 301 11.07 5.98 19.08
N ILE A 302 10.01 6.65 18.61
CA ILE A 302 9.97 8.12 18.58
C ILE A 302 10.11 8.75 19.99
N TYR A 303 9.57 8.11 21.03
CA TYR A 303 9.60 8.66 22.39
C TYR A 303 11.01 8.61 22.97
N GLN A 304 11.71 7.48 22.79
CA GLN A 304 13.10 7.30 23.18
C GLN A 304 14.02 8.26 22.43
N VAL A 305 13.82 8.43 21.12
CA VAL A 305 14.60 9.38 20.32
C VAL A 305 14.40 10.81 20.82
N LEU A 306 13.17 11.21 21.16
CA LEU A 306 12.88 12.54 21.68
C LEU A 306 13.56 12.78 23.04
N GLU A 307 13.60 11.79 23.92
CA GLU A 307 14.28 11.89 25.22
C GLU A 307 15.79 12.10 25.05
N LEU A 308 16.44 11.33 24.18
CA LEU A 308 17.88 11.43 23.92
C LEU A 308 18.27 12.77 23.28
N THR A 309 17.48 13.22 22.30
CA THR A 309 17.72 14.45 21.55
C THR A 309 17.21 15.71 22.26
N LYS A 310 16.34 15.56 23.28
CA LYS A 310 15.53 16.64 23.85
C LYS A 310 14.66 17.35 22.80
N GLY A 311 14.24 16.62 21.77
CA GLY A 311 13.39 17.14 20.69
C GLY A 311 14.06 18.13 19.74
N SER A 312 15.39 18.27 19.78
CA SER A 312 16.12 19.17 18.88
C SER A 312 17.07 18.41 17.96
N LEU A 313 17.11 18.86 16.70
CA LEU A 313 18.12 18.44 15.74
C LEU A 313 19.39 19.28 15.83
N GLU A 314 19.42 20.36 16.60
CA GLU A 314 20.59 21.22 16.72
C GLU A 314 21.77 20.52 17.40
N ARG A 315 22.98 20.90 17.00
CA ARG A 315 24.20 20.41 17.64
C ARG A 315 24.35 21.10 19.00
N ARG A 316 24.31 20.33 20.09
CA ARG A 316 24.52 20.86 21.45
C ARG A 316 25.87 21.60 21.50
N GLY A 317 25.83 22.91 21.73
CA GLY A 317 27.03 23.75 21.85
C GLY A 317 27.17 24.89 20.82
N ARG A 318 26.26 25.00 19.84
CA ARG A 318 26.06 26.27 19.13
C ARG A 318 24.83 26.96 19.72
N PRO A 319 24.93 28.20 20.23
CA PRO A 319 23.73 28.98 20.45
C PRO A 319 23.04 29.14 19.10
N GLY A 320 21.72 28.93 19.08
CA GLY A 320 20.89 29.31 17.93
C GLY A 320 21.05 30.80 17.61
N PRO A 321 20.58 31.26 16.45
CA PRO A 321 20.66 32.66 16.04
C PRO A 321 20.07 33.63 17.06
#